data_AF-A0A367IXP0-F1
#
_entry.id   AF-A0A367IXP0-F1
#
_cell.length_a   1.000
_cell.length_b   1.000
_cell.length_c   1.000
_cell.angle_alpha   90.00
_cell.angle_beta   90.00
_cell.angle_gamma   90.00
#
_symmetry.space_group_name_H-M   'P 1'
#
loop_
_entity.id
_entity.type
_entity.pdbx_description
1 polymer ?
#
loop_
_entity_poly.entity_id
_entity_poly.type
_entity_poly.pdbx_seq_one_letter_code
_entity_poly.pdbx_strand_id
1 'polypeptide(L)'
;MSALRAFTSLKAATRQTSFRFAPAAAVGATRAYSSKVKSLKERVAELIPEKQAEVKAFRKDYGSKVLGEVTVDQAYGGMRGVKGLIWEGSVLDAEEGIRFRGLTIPDCQKVLPGAEEGGEPLPESLFWLLVTGEVPTKEQVKALSAEWAARSSIPEFVEELIDRCPKSLHPMSQFSLAINALQHDSHFAKAYSAGIHKSQYWDPTFEDTMDLIAKLPKVAARIYRNVYKDGKLPEIEADKDYSYNFSKLLGFESNKDFVELMRLYLTIHSDHEGGNVSAHTTHLVGSALSDPYLSFAA
;
A
#
# COMPACT_ATOMS: atom_id res chain seq x y z
N MET A 1 17.93 -62.79 44.13
CA MET A 1 17.78 -62.40 45.55
C MET A 1 18.81 -61.33 45.85
N SER A 2 18.39 -60.06 45.95
CA SER A 2 18.49 -59.22 47.16
C SER A 2 19.94 -58.81 47.51
N ALA A 3 20.33 -57.56 47.79
CA ALA A 3 19.61 -56.32 48.07
C ALA A 3 20.60 -55.15 47.95
N LEU A 4 20.07 -53.93 47.84
CA LEU A 4 20.75 -52.65 48.07
C LEU A 4 21.51 -52.60 49.40
N ARG A 5 22.62 -51.84 49.43
CA ARG A 5 22.89 -50.86 50.51
C ARG A 5 23.91 -49.80 50.06
N ALA A 6 23.47 -48.55 50.14
CA ALA A 6 24.29 -47.35 50.04
C ALA A 6 25.05 -47.11 51.37
N PHE A 7 26.21 -46.46 51.33
CA PHE A 7 26.62 -45.47 52.33
C PHE A 7 27.73 -44.55 51.77
N THR A 8 27.71 -43.34 52.30
CA THR A 8 28.22 -42.06 51.81
C THR A 8 29.64 -41.69 52.28
N SER A 9 30.39 -41.03 51.38
CA SER A 9 31.23 -39.82 51.53
C SER A 9 32.11 -39.60 52.78
N LEU A 10 33.40 -39.27 52.57
CA LEU A 10 34.01 -38.00 53.04
C LEU A 10 35.40 -37.72 52.42
N LYS A 11 35.57 -36.49 51.87
CA LYS A 11 36.72 -35.53 51.93
C LYS A 11 38.16 -36.01 51.60
N ALA A 12 39.08 -35.26 50.97
CA ALA A 12 39.14 -33.89 50.46
C ALA A 12 40.46 -33.68 49.67
N ALA A 13 40.48 -32.59 48.88
CA ALA A 13 41.62 -31.69 48.58
C ALA A 13 42.81 -32.16 47.71
N THR A 14 42.65 -31.86 46.41
CA THR A 14 43.50 -31.01 45.55
C THR A 14 45.03 -30.97 45.73
N ARG A 15 45.77 -31.33 44.67
CA ARG A 15 47.01 -30.64 44.28
C ARG A 15 47.19 -30.64 42.75
N GLN A 16 47.49 -29.46 42.22
CA GLN A 16 47.57 -29.10 40.81
C GLN A 16 48.75 -29.76 40.08
N THR A 17 48.54 -30.09 38.80
CA THR A 17 49.59 -30.11 37.78
C THR A 17 49.15 -29.29 36.58
N SER A 18 50.02 -28.36 36.19
CA SER A 18 49.85 -27.36 35.16
C SER A 18 50.11 -27.93 33.76
N PHE A 19 49.10 -27.89 32.88
CA PHE A 19 49.29 -27.95 31.43
C PHE A 19 48.89 -26.62 30.82
N ARG A 20 49.85 -25.97 30.15
CA ARG A 20 49.65 -24.73 29.39
C ARG A 20 48.87 -25.06 28.11
N PHE A 21 47.63 -24.57 28.02
CA PHE A 21 46.88 -24.48 26.77
C PHE A 21 46.99 -23.06 26.20
N ALA A 22 47.32 -22.96 24.91
CA ALA A 22 47.33 -21.72 24.14
C ALA A 22 45.92 -21.10 24.04
N PRO A 23 45.78 -19.77 23.90
CA PRO A 23 44.47 -19.16 23.81
C PRO A 23 43.85 -19.45 22.44
N ALA A 24 42.70 -20.12 22.44
CA ALA A 24 41.85 -20.17 21.26
C ALA A 24 41.29 -18.76 21.00
N ALA A 25 41.53 -18.25 19.80
CA ALA A 25 41.05 -16.96 19.34
C ALA A 25 39.52 -16.88 19.52
N ALA A 26 39.07 -15.90 20.31
CA ALA A 26 37.67 -15.53 20.36
C ALA A 26 37.28 -14.94 19.00
N VAL A 27 36.61 -15.73 18.17
CA VAL A 27 35.90 -15.23 17.00
C VAL A 27 34.77 -14.36 17.54
N GLY A 28 35.01 -13.05 17.57
CA GLY A 28 33.97 -12.08 17.87
C GLY A 28 32.86 -12.23 16.86
N ALA A 29 31.71 -12.75 17.29
CA ALA A 29 30.49 -12.70 16.51
C ALA A 29 30.14 -11.22 16.34
N THR A 30 30.49 -10.68 15.17
CA THR A 30 29.96 -9.40 14.71
C THR A 30 28.45 -9.60 14.57
N ARG A 31 27.69 -9.15 15.58
CA ARG A 31 26.27 -8.88 15.39
C ARG A 31 26.20 -7.80 14.32
N ALA A 32 25.97 -8.22 13.07
CA ALA A 32 25.48 -7.32 12.06
C ALA A 32 24.15 -6.77 12.61
N TYR A 33 24.17 -5.52 13.05
CA TYR A 33 22.94 -4.78 13.27
C TYR A 33 22.27 -4.70 11.89
N SER A 34 21.33 -5.61 11.62
CA SER A 34 20.41 -5.45 10.51
C SER A 34 19.71 -4.13 10.76
N SER A 35 20.02 -3.11 9.96
CA SER A 35 19.27 -1.87 9.96
C SER A 35 17.83 -2.25 9.68
N LYS A 36 16.95 -2.05 10.68
CA LYS A 36 15.52 -2.34 10.56
C LYS A 36 15.01 -1.64 9.30
N VAL A 37 14.44 -2.40 8.36
CA VAL A 37 13.80 -1.83 7.16
C VAL A 37 12.76 -0.83 7.63
N LYS A 38 12.89 0.44 7.24
CA LYS A 38 11.92 1.47 7.60
C LYS A 38 10.58 1.15 6.94
N SER A 39 9.50 1.30 7.70
CA SER A 39 8.15 1.20 7.17
C SER A 39 7.86 2.31 6.16
N LEU A 40 6.88 2.09 5.29
CA LEU A 40 6.43 3.11 4.35
C LEU A 40 6.00 4.40 5.09
N LYS A 41 5.27 4.24 6.20
CA LYS A 41 4.80 5.37 7.01
C LYS A 41 5.93 6.20 7.62
N GLU A 42 6.96 5.54 8.17
CA GLU A 42 8.15 6.24 8.68
C GLU A 42 8.86 7.00 7.56
N ARG A 43 8.99 6.40 6.37
CA ARG A 43 9.61 7.09 5.22
C ARG A 43 8.79 8.29 4.76
N VAL A 44 7.47 8.16 4.69
CA VAL A 44 6.55 9.26 4.36
C VAL A 44 6.69 10.41 5.36
N ALA A 45 6.72 10.09 6.66
CA ALA A 45 6.89 11.10 7.71
C ALA A 45 8.19 11.90 7.56
N GLU A 46 9.28 11.26 7.11
CA GLU A 46 10.56 11.91 6.84
C GLU A 46 10.53 12.83 5.63
N LEU A 47 9.78 12.46 4.59
CA LEU A 47 9.69 13.20 3.32
C LEU A 47 8.76 14.43 3.38
N ILE A 48 7.73 14.39 4.25
CA ILE A 48 6.73 15.45 4.33
C ILE A 48 7.34 16.84 4.62
N PRO A 49 8.23 17.04 5.61
CA PRO A 49 8.80 18.36 5.89
C PRO A 49 9.62 18.92 4.72
N GLU A 50 10.35 18.05 4.01
CA GLU A 50 11.12 18.42 2.81
C GLU A 50 10.19 18.94 1.71
N LYS A 51 9.14 18.18 1.40
CA LYS A 51 8.16 18.58 0.38
C LYS A 51 7.36 19.83 0.76
N GLN A 52 7.03 19.99 2.04
CA GLN A 52 6.40 21.23 2.52
C GLN A 52 7.32 22.45 2.33
N ALA A 53 8.62 22.31 2.60
CA ALA A 53 9.60 23.36 2.41
C ALA A 53 9.77 23.71 0.92
N GLU A 54 9.84 22.69 0.05
CA GLU A 54 9.92 22.82 -1.41
C GLU A 54 8.71 23.60 -1.96
N VAL A 55 7.49 23.17 -1.65
CA VAL A 55 6.26 23.85 -2.10
C VAL A 55 6.17 25.28 -1.56
N LYS A 56 6.57 25.50 -0.31
CA LYS A 56 6.60 26.85 0.29
C LYS A 56 7.59 27.77 -0.43
N ALA A 57 8.78 27.27 -0.76
CA ALA A 57 9.77 28.03 -1.52
C ALA A 57 9.28 28.32 -2.94
N PHE A 58 8.77 27.31 -3.65
CA PHE A 58 8.23 27.47 -5.00
C PHE A 58 7.10 28.51 -5.06
N ARG A 59 6.16 28.46 -4.12
CA ARG A 59 5.07 29.45 -4.04
C ARG A 59 5.54 30.84 -3.65
N LYS A 60 6.63 30.97 -2.90
CA LYS A 60 7.24 32.26 -2.59
C LYS A 60 7.80 32.92 -3.85
N ASP A 61 8.47 32.13 -4.70
CA ASP A 61 9.16 32.65 -5.88
C ASP A 61 8.24 32.82 -7.09
N TYR A 62 7.22 31.96 -7.23
CA TYR A 62 6.37 31.88 -8.42
C TYR A 62 4.85 32.01 -8.15
N GLY A 63 4.42 32.24 -6.92
CA GLY A 63 3.00 32.18 -6.53
C GLY A 63 2.06 33.16 -7.26
N SER A 64 2.59 34.24 -7.85
CA SER A 64 1.82 35.20 -8.65
C SER A 64 2.03 35.05 -10.17
N LYS A 65 2.75 34.01 -10.62
CA LYS A 65 2.96 33.77 -12.05
C LYS A 65 1.70 33.19 -12.69
N VAL A 66 1.38 33.69 -13.88
CA VAL A 66 0.23 33.24 -14.67
C VAL A 66 0.57 31.90 -15.34
N LEU A 67 -0.30 30.90 -15.18
CA LEU A 67 -0.14 29.56 -15.77
C LEU A 67 -0.84 29.40 -17.13
N GLY A 68 -1.77 30.31 -17.45
CA GLY A 68 -2.55 30.36 -18.68
C GLY A 68 -3.70 31.35 -18.57
N GLU A 69 -4.35 31.66 -19.70
CA GLU A 69 -5.60 32.42 -19.75
C GLU A 69 -6.81 31.47 -19.69
N VAL A 70 -7.96 31.96 -19.24
CA VAL A 70 -9.22 31.19 -19.22
C VAL A 70 -10.25 31.90 -20.09
N THR A 71 -10.82 31.19 -21.06
CA THR A 71 -11.83 31.72 -21.98
C THR A 71 -13.24 31.23 -21.64
N VAL A 72 -14.26 31.88 -22.22
CA VAL A 72 -15.67 31.49 -22.07
C VAL A 72 -15.91 30.06 -22.60
N ASP A 73 -15.30 29.69 -23.73
CA ASP A 73 -15.43 28.34 -24.29
C ASP A 73 -14.85 27.28 -23.38
N GLN A 74 -13.76 27.57 -22.66
CA GLN A 74 -13.20 26.63 -21.68
C GLN A 74 -14.11 26.46 -20.46
N ALA A 75 -14.83 27.52 -20.05
CA ALA A 75 -15.81 27.42 -18.98
C ALA A 75 -17.01 26.52 -19.38
N TYR A 76 -17.56 26.70 -20.58
CA TYR A 76 -18.64 25.82 -21.09
C TYR A 76 -18.15 24.42 -21.47
N GLY A 77 -16.90 24.30 -21.92
CA GLY A 77 -16.29 23.07 -22.41
C GLY A 77 -15.67 22.19 -21.33
N GLY A 78 -15.99 22.42 -20.05
CA GLY A 78 -15.53 21.60 -18.93
C GLY A 78 -14.03 21.72 -18.66
N MET A 79 -13.52 22.95 -18.59
CA MET A 79 -12.11 23.27 -18.28
C MET A 79 -11.08 22.70 -19.27
N ARG A 80 -11.48 22.44 -20.52
CA ARG A 80 -10.59 21.92 -21.56
C ARG A 80 -9.35 22.81 -21.74
N GLY A 81 -8.16 22.24 -21.52
CA GLY A 81 -6.88 22.94 -21.65
C GLY A 81 -6.56 23.93 -20.52
N VAL A 82 -7.36 23.96 -19.45
CA VAL A 82 -7.10 24.79 -18.26
C VAL A 82 -6.26 24.00 -17.26
N LYS A 83 -5.12 24.58 -16.86
CA LYS A 83 -4.27 24.02 -15.80
C LYS A 83 -4.88 24.36 -14.43
N GLY A 84 -5.73 23.47 -13.91
CA GLY A 84 -6.59 23.76 -12.75
C GLY A 84 -6.17 23.15 -11.41
N LEU A 85 -5.31 22.12 -11.40
CA LEU A 85 -4.94 21.41 -10.17
C LEU A 85 -3.50 20.92 -10.21
N ILE A 86 -3.00 20.53 -9.03
CA ILE A 86 -1.68 19.91 -8.85
C ILE A 86 -1.86 18.42 -8.60
N TRP A 87 -1.14 17.59 -9.34
CA TRP A 87 -1.09 16.14 -9.18
C TRP A 87 0.36 15.68 -9.28
N GLU A 88 0.87 15.05 -8.22
CA GLU A 88 2.31 14.82 -8.04
C GLU A 88 2.77 13.41 -8.44
N GLY A 89 1.84 12.44 -8.48
CA GLY A 89 2.13 11.02 -8.67
C GLY A 89 2.54 10.67 -10.10
N SER A 90 1.87 11.26 -11.09
CA SER A 90 2.09 10.99 -12.50
C SER A 90 1.87 12.22 -13.38
N VAL A 91 2.54 12.24 -14.53
CA VAL A 91 2.45 13.29 -15.56
C VAL A 91 2.54 12.63 -16.94
N LEU A 92 1.69 13.05 -17.87
CA LEU A 92 1.71 12.57 -19.25
C LEU A 92 2.79 13.32 -20.07
N ASP A 93 3.74 12.57 -20.60
CA ASP A 93 4.66 13.04 -21.63
C ASP A 93 4.04 12.85 -23.01
N ALA A 94 4.16 13.85 -23.89
CA ALA A 94 3.55 13.82 -25.21
C ALA A 94 4.19 12.78 -26.16
N GLU A 95 5.44 12.39 -25.93
CA GLU A 95 6.18 11.44 -26.78
C GLU A 95 6.31 10.07 -26.10
N GLU A 96 6.59 10.05 -24.80
CA GLU A 96 6.88 8.80 -24.07
C GLU A 96 5.68 8.22 -23.30
N GLY A 97 4.55 8.94 -23.28
CA GLY A 97 3.36 8.53 -22.56
C GLY A 97 3.42 8.81 -21.06
N ILE A 98 2.63 8.09 -20.28
CA ILE A 98 2.50 8.36 -18.84
C ILE A 98 3.79 8.02 -18.09
N ARG A 99 4.18 8.91 -17.18
CA ARG A 99 5.30 8.68 -16.25
C ARG A 99 4.82 8.62 -14.81
N PHE A 100 5.29 7.63 -14.07
CA PHE A 100 5.08 7.52 -12.62
C PHE A 100 6.30 8.09 -11.90
N ARG A 101 6.15 9.23 -11.22
CA ARG A 101 7.27 9.95 -10.58
C ARG A 101 8.50 10.11 -11.49
N GLY A 102 8.26 10.40 -12.77
CA GLY A 102 9.30 10.59 -13.79
C GLY A 102 9.75 9.32 -14.53
N LEU A 103 9.37 8.12 -14.08
CA LEU A 103 9.70 6.86 -14.75
C LEU A 103 8.64 6.50 -15.79
N THR A 104 9.08 6.15 -17.02
CA THR A 104 8.20 5.57 -18.04
C THR A 104 7.73 4.17 -17.62
N ILE A 105 6.70 3.61 -18.27
CA ILE A 105 6.29 2.22 -18.04
C ILE A 105 7.45 1.23 -18.27
N PRO A 106 8.22 1.30 -19.39
CA PRO A 106 9.38 0.44 -19.57
C PRO A 106 10.46 0.60 -18.50
N ASP A 107 10.67 1.80 -17.95
CA ASP A 107 11.63 1.99 -16.87
C ASP A 107 11.13 1.41 -15.56
N CYS A 108 9.83 1.55 -15.27
CA CYS A 108 9.18 0.89 -14.14
C CYS A 108 9.37 -0.63 -14.21
N GLN A 109 9.13 -1.26 -15.36
CA GLN A 109 9.34 -2.71 -15.54
C GLN A 109 10.79 -3.15 -15.31
N LYS A 110 11.78 -2.28 -15.56
CA LYS A 110 13.20 -2.60 -15.33
C LYS A 110 13.60 -2.49 -13.86
N VAL A 111 13.06 -1.51 -13.13
CA VAL A 111 13.58 -1.14 -11.80
C VAL A 111 12.66 -1.53 -10.64
N LEU A 112 11.35 -1.64 -10.86
CA LEU A 112 10.40 -1.99 -9.81
C LEU A 112 10.44 -3.49 -9.53
N PRO A 113 10.52 -3.93 -8.26
CA PRO A 113 10.45 -5.34 -7.93
C PRO A 113 9.14 -6.00 -8.38
N GLY A 114 9.27 -7.13 -9.09
CA GLY A 114 8.24 -8.12 -9.31
C GLY A 114 8.23 -9.23 -8.24
N ALA A 115 7.31 -10.19 -8.34
CA ALA A 115 7.25 -11.33 -7.43
C ALA A 115 8.42 -12.31 -7.62
N GLU A 116 8.86 -12.48 -8.87
CA GLU A 116 9.98 -13.31 -9.28
C GLU A 116 10.92 -12.48 -10.18
N GLU A 117 12.17 -12.92 -10.33
CA GLU A 117 13.13 -12.24 -11.20
C GLU A 117 12.68 -12.32 -12.66
N GLY A 118 12.55 -11.17 -13.32
CA GLY A 118 12.07 -11.07 -14.70
C GLY A 118 10.54 -11.15 -14.87
N GLY A 119 9.78 -11.20 -13.77
CA GLY A 119 8.32 -11.09 -13.79
C GLY A 119 7.82 -9.64 -13.83
N GLU A 120 6.50 -9.47 -13.91
CA GLU A 120 5.86 -8.16 -13.97
C GLU A 120 5.96 -7.39 -12.63
N PRO A 121 6.05 -6.04 -12.68
CA PRO A 121 6.16 -5.21 -11.49
C PRO A 121 4.93 -5.34 -10.57
N LEU A 122 5.17 -5.46 -9.27
CA LEU A 122 4.11 -5.55 -8.27
C LEU A 122 3.41 -4.20 -8.05
N PRO A 123 2.08 -4.16 -7.86
CA PRO A 123 1.39 -2.91 -7.54
C PRO A 123 1.85 -2.31 -6.21
N GLU A 124 2.32 -3.12 -5.26
CA GLU A 124 2.99 -2.67 -4.04
C GLU A 124 4.22 -1.79 -4.34
N SER A 125 5.04 -2.21 -5.31
CA SER A 125 6.27 -1.49 -5.63
C SER A 125 5.98 -0.17 -6.32
N LEU A 126 4.95 -0.14 -7.17
CA LEU A 126 4.47 1.11 -7.75
C LEU A 126 3.82 2.03 -6.72
N PHE A 127 3.01 1.50 -5.79
CA PHE A 127 2.43 2.33 -4.72
C PHE A 127 3.52 3.00 -3.88
N TRP A 128 4.58 2.27 -3.52
CA TRP A 128 5.73 2.84 -2.84
C TRP A 128 6.36 3.97 -3.66
N LEU A 129 6.61 3.76 -4.96
CA LEU A 129 7.13 4.79 -5.85
C LEU A 129 6.22 6.02 -5.87
N LEU A 130 4.91 5.85 -6.08
CA LEU A 130 3.96 6.96 -6.13
C LEU A 130 3.93 7.77 -4.83
N VAL A 131 4.01 7.11 -3.67
CA VAL A 131 3.93 7.76 -2.37
C VAL A 131 5.25 8.44 -1.98
N THR A 132 6.40 7.84 -2.30
CA THR A 132 7.72 8.30 -1.82
C THR A 132 8.56 9.03 -2.88
N GLY A 133 8.32 8.77 -4.17
CA GLY A 133 9.21 9.15 -5.26
C GLY A 133 10.44 8.24 -5.41
N GLU A 134 10.54 7.16 -4.63
CA GLU A 134 11.72 6.29 -4.56
C GLU A 134 11.40 4.88 -5.07
N VAL A 135 12.35 4.24 -5.75
CA VAL A 135 12.24 2.82 -6.12
C VAL A 135 12.44 1.96 -4.86
N PRO A 136 11.47 1.11 -4.47
CA PRO A 136 11.60 0.29 -3.27
C PRO A 136 12.55 -0.89 -3.45
N THR A 137 13.11 -1.34 -2.33
CA THR A 137 13.80 -2.63 -2.20
C THR A 137 12.81 -3.80 -2.14
N LYS A 138 13.28 -5.02 -2.44
CA LYS A 138 12.45 -6.24 -2.35
C LYS A 138 11.88 -6.45 -0.94
N GLU A 139 12.66 -6.11 0.09
CA GLU A 139 12.27 -6.24 1.49
C GLU A 139 11.15 -5.25 1.86
N GLN A 140 11.20 -4.02 1.33
CA GLN A 140 10.13 -3.03 1.51
C GLN A 140 8.83 -3.48 0.83
N VAL A 141 8.93 -4.00 -0.39
CA VAL A 141 7.77 -4.53 -1.14
C VAL A 141 7.15 -5.70 -0.38
N LYS A 142 7.96 -6.65 0.10
CA LYS A 142 7.47 -7.78 0.89
C LYS A 142 6.80 -7.35 2.20
N ALA A 143 7.35 -6.34 2.88
CA ALA A 143 6.75 -5.78 4.09
C ALA A 143 5.40 -5.13 3.79
N LEU A 144 5.29 -4.41 2.68
CA LEU A 144 4.05 -3.78 2.23
C LEU A 144 2.99 -4.83 1.84
N SER A 145 3.36 -5.89 1.12
CA SER A 145 2.43 -7.00 0.82
C SER A 145 1.87 -7.64 2.10
N ALA A 146 2.74 -7.90 3.08
CA ALA A 146 2.31 -8.47 4.37
C ALA A 146 1.41 -7.51 5.16
N GLU A 147 1.69 -6.20 5.11
CA GLU A 147 0.87 -5.18 5.75
C GLU A 147 -0.53 -5.10 5.11
N TRP A 148 -0.63 -5.09 3.79
CA TRP A 148 -1.94 -5.13 3.12
C TRP A 148 -2.69 -6.43 3.36
N ALA A 149 -2.01 -7.58 3.37
CA ALA A 149 -2.66 -8.84 3.73
C ALA A 149 -3.25 -8.79 5.16
N ALA A 150 -2.52 -8.22 6.12
CA ALA A 150 -2.96 -8.08 7.51
C ALA A 150 -4.14 -7.11 7.68
N ARG A 151 -4.26 -6.10 6.82
CA ARG A 151 -5.35 -5.10 6.83
C ARG A 151 -6.58 -5.50 6.01
N SER A 152 -6.54 -6.64 5.33
CA SER A 152 -7.52 -7.03 4.29
C SER A 152 -8.90 -7.47 4.79
N SER A 153 -9.10 -7.65 6.10
CA SER A 153 -10.40 -8.05 6.64
C SER A 153 -11.45 -6.96 6.44
N ILE A 154 -12.65 -7.35 6.00
CA ILE A 154 -13.81 -6.47 5.93
C ILE A 154 -14.81 -6.83 7.05
N PRO A 155 -15.52 -5.86 7.64
CA PRO A 155 -16.52 -6.15 8.67
C PRO A 155 -17.69 -6.99 8.15
N GLU A 156 -18.26 -7.84 9.01
CA GLU A 156 -19.39 -8.73 8.68
C GLU A 156 -20.59 -7.96 8.10
N PHE A 157 -20.91 -6.78 8.63
CA PHE A 157 -22.03 -6.00 8.11
C PHE A 157 -21.83 -5.54 6.66
N VAL A 158 -20.59 -5.33 6.21
CA VAL A 158 -20.25 -4.98 4.83
C VAL A 158 -20.36 -6.22 3.93
N GLU A 159 -19.94 -7.37 4.43
CA GLU A 159 -20.13 -8.66 3.76
C GLU A 159 -21.62 -8.93 3.48
N GLU A 160 -22.46 -8.83 4.51
CA GLU A 160 -23.90 -9.02 4.38
C GLU A 160 -24.57 -7.98 3.48
N LEU A 161 -24.05 -6.75 3.44
CA LEU A 161 -24.55 -5.70 2.56
C LEU A 161 -24.32 -6.05 1.09
N ILE A 162 -23.13 -6.54 0.75
CA ILE A 162 -22.77 -6.99 -0.60
C ILE A 162 -23.60 -8.24 -0.97
N ASP A 163 -23.76 -9.19 -0.05
CA ASP A 163 -24.50 -10.44 -0.30
C ASP A 163 -26.00 -10.22 -0.52
N ARG A 164 -26.55 -9.13 0.02
CA ARG A 164 -27.97 -8.76 -0.15
C ARG A 164 -28.23 -7.94 -1.42
N CYS A 165 -27.20 -7.49 -2.14
CA CYS A 165 -27.40 -6.82 -3.41
C CYS A 165 -28.02 -7.78 -4.45
N PRO A 166 -29.06 -7.35 -5.21
CA PRO A 166 -29.59 -8.18 -6.27
C PRO A 166 -28.53 -8.32 -7.36
N LYS A 167 -28.42 -9.50 -7.98
CA LYS A 167 -27.44 -9.76 -9.06
C LYS A 167 -27.59 -8.82 -10.27
N SER A 168 -28.76 -8.19 -10.43
CA SER A 168 -29.05 -7.20 -11.47
C SER A 168 -28.50 -5.81 -11.17
N LEU A 169 -28.10 -5.50 -9.93
CA LEU A 169 -27.46 -4.24 -9.59
C LEU A 169 -26.05 -4.22 -10.18
N HIS A 170 -25.71 -3.15 -10.90
CA HIS A 170 -24.42 -3.03 -11.57
C HIS A 170 -23.24 -3.21 -10.59
N PRO A 171 -22.20 -3.99 -10.93
CA PRO A 171 -21.07 -4.25 -10.02
C PRO A 171 -20.42 -2.99 -9.44
N MET A 172 -20.27 -1.93 -10.24
CA MET A 172 -19.74 -0.65 -9.73
C MET A 172 -20.64 0.02 -8.69
N SER A 173 -21.96 -0.14 -8.79
CA SER A 173 -22.90 0.38 -7.78
C SER A 173 -22.80 -0.42 -6.48
N GLN A 174 -22.64 -1.74 -6.57
CA GLN A 174 -22.37 -2.59 -5.39
C GLN A 174 -21.02 -2.22 -4.75
N PHE A 175 -20.01 -1.94 -5.57
CA PHE A 175 -18.68 -1.55 -5.12
C PHE A 175 -18.70 -0.22 -4.38
N SER A 176 -19.23 0.86 -4.98
CA SER A 176 -19.35 2.17 -4.33
C SER A 176 -20.20 2.12 -3.05
N LEU A 177 -21.28 1.31 -3.03
CA LEU A 177 -22.07 1.07 -1.81
C LEU A 177 -21.22 0.46 -0.69
N ALA A 178 -20.44 -0.58 -1.00
CA ALA A 178 -19.58 -1.25 -0.03
C ALA A 178 -18.45 -0.34 0.48
N ILE A 179 -17.83 0.46 -0.39
CA ILE A 179 -16.80 1.42 0.03
C ILE A 179 -17.39 2.47 0.99
N ASN A 180 -18.57 3.01 0.68
CA ASN A 180 -19.26 3.93 1.61
C ASN A 180 -19.57 3.26 2.95
N ALA A 181 -19.90 1.96 2.97
CA ALA A 181 -20.15 1.23 4.21
C ALA A 181 -18.86 1.02 5.04
N LEU A 182 -17.71 0.82 4.40
CA LEU A 182 -16.40 0.71 5.07
C LEU A 182 -15.97 2.00 5.79
N GLN A 183 -16.54 3.14 5.40
CA GLN A 183 -16.30 4.44 6.04
C GLN A 183 -16.54 4.43 7.55
N HIS A 184 -17.45 3.57 8.05
CA HIS A 184 -17.76 3.43 9.47
C HIS A 184 -16.52 3.34 10.37
N ASP A 185 -15.46 2.68 9.88
CA ASP A 185 -14.25 2.45 10.65
C ASP A 185 -13.16 3.50 10.46
N SER A 186 -13.39 4.55 9.65
CA SER A 186 -12.40 5.59 9.31
C SER A 186 -11.67 6.16 10.52
N HIS A 187 -10.34 6.08 10.47
CA HIS A 187 -9.42 6.69 11.42
C HIS A 187 -9.44 8.21 11.28
N PHE A 188 -9.48 8.74 10.06
CA PHE A 188 -9.49 10.18 9.78
C PHE A 188 -10.74 10.85 10.34
N ALA A 189 -11.92 10.31 10.08
CA ALA A 189 -13.18 10.87 10.56
C ALA A 189 -13.21 10.94 12.10
N LYS A 190 -12.74 9.88 12.78
CA LYS A 190 -12.63 9.83 14.25
C LYS A 190 -11.61 10.85 14.77
N ALA A 191 -10.42 10.90 14.19
CA ALA A 191 -9.35 11.81 14.62
C ALA A 191 -9.70 13.29 14.38
N TYR A 192 -10.34 13.59 13.25
CA TYR A 192 -10.82 14.93 12.93
C TYR A 192 -11.88 15.40 13.92
N SER A 193 -12.86 14.55 14.24
CA SER A 193 -13.90 14.83 15.24
C SER A 193 -13.32 15.04 16.64
N ALA A 194 -12.20 14.40 16.97
CA ALA A 194 -11.46 14.59 18.21
C ALA A 194 -10.57 15.84 18.23
N GLY A 195 -10.51 16.62 17.15
CA GLY A 195 -9.78 17.87 17.08
C GLY A 195 -8.27 17.72 16.82
N ILE A 196 -7.85 16.71 16.06
CA ILE A 196 -6.45 16.54 15.65
C ILE A 196 -5.92 17.81 14.95
N HIS A 197 -4.64 18.12 15.15
CA HIS A 197 -4.02 19.28 14.52
C HIS A 197 -3.84 19.10 13.00
N LYS A 198 -4.05 20.17 12.22
CA LYS A 198 -3.95 20.16 10.75
C LYS A 198 -2.66 19.56 10.20
N SER A 199 -1.52 19.79 10.85
CA SER A 199 -0.22 19.23 10.43
C SER A 199 -0.13 17.70 10.56
N GLN A 200 -1.10 17.07 11.21
CA GLN A 200 -1.16 15.63 11.42
C GLN A 200 -2.29 14.97 10.63
N TYR A 201 -3.05 15.71 9.82
CA TYR A 201 -4.14 15.14 9.01
C TYR A 201 -3.68 13.98 8.12
N TRP A 202 -2.46 14.06 7.57
CA TRP A 202 -1.89 13.02 6.72
C TRP A 202 -1.79 11.66 7.41
N ASP A 203 -1.62 11.63 8.73
CA ASP A 203 -1.35 10.42 9.51
C ASP A 203 -2.56 9.45 9.51
N PRO A 204 -3.75 9.85 9.98
CA PRO A 204 -4.93 9.01 9.86
C PRO A 204 -5.45 8.89 8.42
N THR A 205 -5.18 9.85 7.53
CA THR A 205 -5.44 9.67 6.08
C THR A 205 -4.62 8.51 5.52
N PHE A 206 -3.34 8.40 5.88
CA PHE A 206 -2.48 7.29 5.47
C PHE A 206 -3.02 5.94 5.95
N GLU A 207 -3.45 5.85 7.21
CA GLU A 207 -4.04 4.62 7.75
C GLU A 207 -5.32 4.22 7.00
N ASP A 208 -6.22 5.18 6.76
CA ASP A 208 -7.45 4.92 6.01
C ASP A 208 -7.18 4.51 4.55
N THR A 209 -6.20 5.14 3.88
CA THR A 209 -5.80 4.76 2.52
C THR A 209 -5.21 3.35 2.48
N MET A 210 -4.35 3.00 3.43
CA MET A 210 -3.74 1.67 3.53
C MET A 210 -4.79 0.58 3.81
N ASP A 211 -5.73 0.85 4.73
CA ASP A 211 -6.84 -0.04 5.04
C ASP A 211 -7.79 -0.18 3.85
N LEU A 212 -8.12 0.92 3.16
CA LEU A 212 -8.98 0.91 1.98
C LEU A 212 -8.38 0.02 0.88
N ILE A 213 -7.14 0.30 0.47
CA ILE A 213 -6.45 -0.48 -0.58
C ILE A 213 -6.45 -1.97 -0.23
N ALA A 214 -6.06 -2.32 1.01
CA ALA A 214 -6.03 -3.69 1.47
C ALA A 214 -7.38 -4.43 1.39
N LYS A 215 -8.50 -3.71 1.56
CA LYS A 215 -9.86 -4.26 1.56
C LYS A 215 -10.48 -4.36 0.17
N LEU A 216 -10.02 -3.58 -0.82
CA LEU A 216 -10.57 -3.56 -2.18
C LEU A 216 -10.68 -4.94 -2.83
N PRO A 217 -9.67 -5.84 -2.75
CA PRO A 217 -9.74 -7.15 -3.39
C PRO A 217 -10.87 -8.01 -2.84
N LYS A 218 -11.09 -8.02 -1.52
CA LYS A 218 -12.18 -8.79 -0.91
C LYS A 218 -13.54 -8.27 -1.35
N VAL A 219 -13.74 -6.94 -1.34
CA VAL A 219 -14.99 -6.32 -1.80
C VAL A 219 -15.25 -6.65 -3.28
N ALA A 220 -14.28 -6.38 -4.15
CA ALA A 220 -14.42 -6.60 -5.59
C ALA A 220 -14.64 -8.07 -5.93
N ALA A 221 -13.88 -8.97 -5.29
CA ALA A 221 -14.03 -10.40 -5.54
C ALA A 221 -15.35 -10.95 -4.99
N ARG A 222 -15.84 -10.48 -3.84
CA ARG A 222 -17.16 -10.89 -3.33
C ARG A 222 -18.26 -10.53 -4.32
N ILE A 223 -18.23 -9.31 -4.86
CA ILE A 223 -19.18 -8.86 -5.89
C ILE A 223 -19.07 -9.76 -7.14
N TYR A 224 -17.85 -10.00 -7.64
CA TYR A 224 -17.63 -10.87 -8.79
C TYR A 224 -18.19 -12.28 -8.54
N ARG A 225 -17.94 -12.86 -7.36
CA ARG A 225 -18.40 -14.20 -6.99
C ARG A 225 -19.91 -14.26 -6.83
N ASN A 226 -20.55 -13.24 -6.25
CA ASN A 226 -22.00 -13.17 -6.08
C ASN A 226 -22.73 -13.07 -7.44
N VAL A 227 -22.20 -12.23 -8.33
CA VAL A 227 -22.82 -12.01 -9.65
C VAL A 227 -22.57 -13.19 -10.59
N TYR A 228 -21.34 -13.71 -10.65
CA TYR A 228 -20.93 -14.64 -11.72
C TYR A 228 -20.59 -16.06 -11.26
N LYS A 229 -20.51 -16.32 -9.94
CA LYS A 229 -20.07 -17.61 -9.38
C LYS A 229 -20.97 -18.03 -8.19
N ASP A 230 -20.39 -18.67 -7.18
CA ASP A 230 -21.04 -19.30 -6.03
C ASP A 230 -21.06 -18.43 -4.76
N GLY A 231 -20.60 -17.18 -4.85
CA GLY A 231 -20.54 -16.21 -3.73
C GLY A 231 -19.50 -16.53 -2.64
N LYS A 232 -18.69 -17.58 -2.80
CA LYS A 232 -17.71 -17.99 -1.78
C LYS A 232 -16.34 -17.38 -2.07
N LEU A 233 -15.69 -16.90 -1.03
CA LEU A 233 -14.31 -16.41 -1.09
C LEU A 233 -13.35 -17.36 -0.37
N PRO A 234 -12.19 -17.66 -0.97
CA PRO A 234 -11.10 -18.30 -0.24
C PRO A 234 -10.42 -17.30 0.71
N GLU A 235 -9.61 -17.82 1.63
CA GLU A 235 -8.80 -16.99 2.53
C GLU A 235 -7.60 -16.35 1.83
N ILE A 236 -7.23 -15.16 2.30
CA ILE A 236 -6.01 -14.43 1.93
C ILE A 236 -4.79 -15.17 2.50
N GLU A 237 -3.73 -15.24 1.71
CA GLU A 237 -2.42 -15.76 2.12
C GLU A 237 -1.49 -14.61 2.50
N ALA A 238 -1.05 -14.59 3.77
CA ALA A 238 -0.25 -13.50 4.33
C ALA A 238 1.17 -13.40 3.74
N ASP A 239 1.67 -14.46 3.12
CA ASP A 239 2.99 -14.52 2.49
C ASP A 239 2.96 -14.26 0.97
N LYS A 240 1.78 -13.94 0.41
CA LYS A 240 1.57 -13.66 -1.02
C LYS A 240 1.34 -12.18 -1.29
N ASP A 241 1.70 -11.74 -2.49
CA ASP A 241 1.46 -10.39 -2.97
C ASP A 241 -0.04 -10.10 -3.22
N TYR A 242 -0.33 -8.81 -3.34
CA TYR A 242 -1.68 -8.26 -3.50
C TYR A 242 -2.40 -8.84 -4.73
N SER A 243 -1.72 -8.89 -5.87
CA SER A 243 -2.30 -9.38 -7.13
C SER A 243 -2.53 -10.88 -7.14
N TYR A 244 -1.63 -11.66 -6.53
CA TYR A 244 -1.87 -13.10 -6.32
C TYR A 244 -3.10 -13.33 -5.47
N ASN A 245 -3.19 -12.67 -4.32
CA ASN A 245 -4.33 -12.77 -3.42
C ASN A 245 -5.63 -12.36 -4.11
N PHE A 246 -5.63 -11.29 -4.90
CA PHE A 246 -6.81 -10.89 -5.65
C PHE A 246 -7.19 -11.94 -6.70
N SER A 247 -6.22 -12.49 -7.44
CA SER A 247 -6.43 -13.56 -8.40
C SER A 247 -7.01 -14.82 -7.76
N LYS A 248 -6.54 -15.18 -6.56
CA LYS A 248 -7.09 -16.28 -5.74
C LYS A 248 -8.53 -16.03 -5.33
N LEU A 249 -8.83 -14.83 -4.84
CA LEU A 249 -10.20 -14.46 -4.48
C LEU A 249 -11.14 -14.56 -5.70
N LEU A 250 -10.67 -14.21 -6.90
CA LEU A 250 -11.41 -14.36 -8.15
C LEU A 250 -11.48 -15.81 -8.67
N GLY A 251 -10.57 -16.68 -8.25
CA GLY A 251 -10.54 -18.12 -8.57
C GLY A 251 -9.62 -18.50 -9.72
N PHE A 252 -8.55 -17.73 -9.91
CA PHE A 252 -7.60 -17.86 -11.02
C PHE A 252 -6.15 -18.07 -10.54
N GLU A 253 -5.92 -18.39 -9.27
CA GLU A 253 -4.57 -18.56 -8.67
C GLU A 253 -3.74 -19.67 -9.33
N SER A 254 -4.40 -20.68 -9.92
CA SER A 254 -3.72 -21.77 -10.63
C SER A 254 -3.22 -21.36 -12.02
N ASN A 255 -3.73 -20.26 -12.58
CA ASN A 255 -3.29 -19.72 -13.86
C ASN A 255 -2.21 -18.65 -13.65
N LYS A 256 -0.94 -19.05 -13.79
CA LYS A 256 0.22 -18.17 -13.58
C LYS A 256 0.20 -16.95 -14.51
N ASP A 257 -0.20 -17.12 -15.77
CA ASP A 257 -0.27 -16.02 -16.74
C ASP A 257 -1.34 -14.99 -16.34
N PHE A 258 -2.45 -15.45 -15.75
CA PHE A 258 -3.47 -14.55 -15.21
C PHE A 258 -2.97 -13.77 -13.99
N VAL A 259 -2.19 -14.40 -13.11
CA VAL A 259 -1.59 -13.72 -11.96
C VAL A 259 -0.60 -12.65 -12.40
N GLU A 260 0.29 -12.96 -13.35
CA GLU A 260 1.21 -11.97 -13.94
C GLU A 260 0.45 -10.84 -14.65
N LEU A 261 -0.58 -11.19 -15.42
CA LEU A 261 -1.47 -10.20 -16.03
C LEU A 261 -2.10 -9.29 -14.97
N MET A 262 -2.55 -9.82 -13.83
CA MET A 262 -3.15 -9.03 -12.76
C MET A 262 -2.12 -8.09 -12.10
N ARG A 263 -0.87 -8.52 -11.95
CA ARG A 263 0.24 -7.66 -11.48
C ARG A 263 0.46 -6.50 -12.43
N LEU A 264 0.64 -6.77 -13.73
CA LEU A 264 0.81 -5.73 -14.73
C LEU A 264 -0.41 -4.81 -14.83
N TYR A 265 -1.62 -5.38 -14.88
CA TYR A 265 -2.88 -4.66 -15.04
C TYR A 265 -3.09 -3.63 -13.93
N LEU A 266 -2.94 -4.04 -12.66
CA LEU A 266 -3.11 -3.15 -11.52
C LEU A 266 -2.02 -2.08 -11.46
N THR A 267 -0.80 -2.42 -11.89
CA THR A 267 0.32 -1.47 -11.95
C THR A 267 0.05 -0.38 -13.00
N ILE A 268 -0.21 -0.73 -14.27
CA ILE A 268 -0.30 0.27 -15.35
C ILE A 268 -1.58 1.12 -15.32
N HIS A 269 -2.64 0.67 -14.63
CA HIS A 269 -3.88 1.43 -14.47
C HIS A 269 -3.97 2.15 -13.11
N SER A 270 -2.89 2.17 -12.33
CA SER A 270 -2.89 2.73 -10.97
C SER A 270 -3.10 4.24 -10.93
N ASP A 271 -2.59 4.98 -11.91
CA ASP A 271 -2.71 6.44 -11.95
C ASP A 271 -2.57 6.98 -13.39
N HIS A 272 -3.21 8.11 -13.68
CA HIS A 272 -3.08 8.80 -14.98
C HIS A 272 -3.46 10.28 -14.85
N GLU A 273 -2.58 11.04 -14.20
CA GLU A 273 -2.78 12.45 -13.83
C GLU A 273 -4.05 12.67 -12.96
N GLY A 274 -4.30 13.92 -12.58
CA GLY A 274 -5.47 14.29 -11.76
C GLY A 274 -6.65 14.87 -12.55
N GLY A 275 -6.54 14.99 -13.88
CA GLY A 275 -7.57 15.63 -14.72
C GLY A 275 -8.72 14.70 -15.11
N ASN A 276 -8.54 13.38 -15.01
CA ASN A 276 -9.60 12.41 -15.24
C ASN A 276 -10.66 12.50 -14.13
N VAL A 277 -11.90 12.13 -14.45
CA VAL A 277 -13.05 12.33 -13.55
C VAL A 277 -12.86 11.61 -12.20
N SER A 278 -12.36 10.37 -12.19
CA SER A 278 -12.15 9.61 -10.95
C SER A 278 -11.14 10.26 -10.01
N ALA A 279 -9.96 10.65 -10.52
CA ALA A 279 -8.93 11.29 -9.73
C ALA A 279 -9.36 12.69 -9.27
N HIS A 280 -9.98 13.47 -10.16
CA HIS A 280 -10.48 14.80 -9.82
C HIS A 280 -11.61 14.74 -8.78
N THR A 281 -12.56 13.81 -8.88
CA THR A 281 -13.62 13.64 -7.88
C THR A 281 -13.03 13.24 -6.52
N THR A 282 -12.10 12.27 -6.50
CA THR A 282 -11.39 11.89 -5.26
C THR A 282 -10.70 13.10 -4.62
N HIS A 283 -9.98 13.88 -5.43
CA HIS A 283 -9.30 15.09 -4.97
C HIS A 283 -10.28 16.16 -4.46
N LEU A 284 -11.36 16.40 -5.19
CA LEU A 284 -12.37 17.41 -4.88
C LEU A 284 -13.09 17.08 -3.57
N VAL A 285 -13.58 15.84 -3.42
CA VAL A 285 -14.28 15.39 -2.21
C VAL A 285 -13.32 15.39 -1.01
N GLY A 286 -12.09 14.91 -1.19
CA GLY A 286 -11.05 14.96 -0.15
C GLY A 286 -10.66 16.39 0.26
N SER A 287 -10.76 17.37 -0.65
CA SER A 287 -10.47 18.78 -0.34
C SER A 287 -11.44 19.40 0.68
N ALA A 288 -12.64 18.83 0.82
CA ALA A 288 -13.59 19.16 1.88
C ALA A 288 -13.28 18.48 3.23
N LEU A 289 -12.13 17.79 3.31
CA LEU A 289 -11.70 16.96 4.45
C LEU A 289 -12.62 15.75 4.69
N SER A 290 -13.24 15.24 3.63
CA SER A 290 -13.82 13.89 3.67
C SER A 290 -12.70 12.85 3.76
N ASP A 291 -12.94 11.76 4.48
CA ASP A 291 -11.99 10.67 4.60
C ASP A 291 -11.77 9.91 3.25
N PRO A 292 -10.71 9.09 3.14
CA PRO A 292 -10.42 8.34 1.92
C PRO A 292 -11.54 7.44 1.41
N TYR A 293 -12.40 6.88 2.28
CA TYR A 293 -13.49 5.99 1.84
C TYR A 293 -14.54 6.79 1.07
N LEU A 294 -15.01 7.91 1.62
CA LEU A 294 -15.98 8.78 0.94
C LEU A 294 -15.41 9.36 -0.35
N SER A 295 -14.13 9.75 -0.33
CA SER A 295 -13.47 10.34 -1.47
C SER A 295 -13.32 9.35 -2.63
N PHE A 296 -12.99 8.09 -2.34
CA PHE A 296 -12.85 7.04 -3.37
C PHE A 296 -14.19 6.49 -3.86
N ALA A 297 -15.24 6.53 -3.05
CA ALA A 297 -16.55 6.01 -3.43
C ALA A 297 -17.35 6.94 -4.37
N ALA A 298 -17.03 8.24 -4.36
CA ALA A 298 -17.66 9.31 -5.14
C ALA A 298 -17.18 9.33 -6.60
#